data_AF-A0A2N6VJ48-F1
#
_entry.id   AF-A0A2N6VJ48-F1
#
_cell.length_a   1.000
_cell.length_b   1.000
_cell.length_c   1.000
_cell.angle_alpha   90.00
_cell.angle_beta   90.00
_cell.angle_gamma   90.00
#
_symmetry.space_group_name_H-M   'P 1'
#
loop_
_entity.id
_entity.type
_entity.pdbx_description
1 polymer ?
#
loop_
_entity_poly.entity_id
_entity_poly.type
_entity_poly.pdbx_seq_one_letter_code
_entity_poly.pdbx_strand_id
1 'polypeptide(L)'
;MFCAHYAADRCRTCSLIEVPTDQRLTRIERELAANIEHALADRSPDAVFADPITSADSGFRNTAKMAVGGTVNEPTLGILDENFAGIDLSDCPLY
;
A
#
# COMPACT_ATOMS: atom_id res chain seq x y z
N MET A 1 -2.06 -8.03 7.53
CA MET A 1 -1.54 -8.94 6.48
C MET A 1 -0.05 -9.20 6.71
N PHE A 2 0.42 -10.44 6.50
CA PHE A 2 1.85 -10.79 6.53
C PHE A 2 2.43 -10.77 5.11
N CYS A 3 3.61 -10.18 4.93
CA CYS A 3 4.35 -10.17 3.67
C CYS A 3 5.80 -10.58 3.92
N ALA A 4 6.23 -11.70 3.30
CA ALA A 4 7.57 -12.23 3.46
C ALA A 4 8.66 -11.27 2.96
N HIS A 5 8.40 -10.51 1.89
CA HIS A 5 9.36 -9.54 1.34
C HIS A 5 9.62 -8.37 2.27
N TYR A 6 8.59 -7.87 2.94
CA TYR A 6 8.73 -6.81 3.93
C TYR A 6 9.47 -7.33 5.17
N ALA A 7 9.09 -8.51 5.66
CA ALA A 7 9.75 -9.14 6.81
C ALA A 7 11.24 -9.41 6.56
N ALA A 8 11.61 -9.73 5.32
CA ALA A 8 12.98 -9.97 4.89
C ALA A 8 13.75 -8.70 4.47
N ASP A 9 13.20 -7.50 4.65
CA ASP A 9 13.80 -6.21 4.24
C ASP A 9 14.11 -6.11 2.73
N ARG A 10 13.44 -6.90 1.89
CA ARG A 10 13.61 -6.87 0.43
C ARG A 10 12.71 -5.86 -0.25
N CYS A 11 11.60 -5.47 0.38
CA CYS A 11 10.66 -4.53 -0.23
C CYS A 11 10.04 -3.63 0.84
N ARG A 12 10.12 -2.31 0.61
CA ARG A 12 9.58 -1.27 1.50
C ARG A 12 8.46 -0.43 0.87
N THR A 13 7.89 -0.88 -0.25
CA THR A 13 6.77 -0.20 -0.92
C THR A 13 5.54 -0.05 -0.03
N CYS A 14 5.28 -1.01 0.86
CA CYS A 14 4.16 -0.94 1.82
C CYS A 14 4.60 -0.32 3.14
N SER A 15 4.73 1.02 3.20
CA SER A 15 5.28 1.74 4.35
C SER A 15 4.48 1.60 5.67
N LEU A 16 3.22 1.18 5.60
CA LEU A 16 2.32 1.09 6.75
C LEU A 16 1.90 -0.35 7.09
N ILE A 17 2.56 -1.36 6.52
CA ILE A 17 2.12 -2.76 6.66
C ILE A 17 2.10 -3.27 8.12
N GLU A 18 2.95 -2.71 8.98
CA GLU A 18 3.03 -3.05 10.41
C GLU A 18 1.92 -2.40 11.25
N VAL A 19 1.26 -1.37 10.73
CA VAL A 19 0.15 -0.70 11.41
C VAL A 19 -1.12 -1.52 11.17
N PRO A 20 -1.85 -1.96 12.20
CA PRO A 20 -3.13 -2.66 12.04
C PRO A 20 -4.13 -1.89 11.15
N THR A 21 -4.91 -2.61 10.34
CA THR A 21 -5.80 -2.01 9.32
C THR A 21 -6.82 -1.05 9.93
N ASP A 22 -7.45 -1.44 11.03
CA ASP A 22 -8.38 -0.60 11.80
C ASP A 22 -7.75 0.73 12.21
N GLN A 23 -6.51 0.69 12.72
CA GLN A 23 -5.78 1.90 13.10
C GLN A 23 -5.42 2.77 11.89
N ARG A 24 -5.07 2.16 10.75
CA ARG A 24 -4.80 2.92 9.52
C ARG A 24 -6.06 3.66 9.05
N LEU A 25 -7.22 2.99 9.08
CA LEU A 25 -8.50 3.57 8.66
C LEU A 25 -8.92 4.72 9.58
N THR A 26 -8.94 4.50 10.91
CA THR A 26 -9.29 5.55 11.88
C THR A 26 -8.37 6.77 11.77
N ARG A 27 -7.08 6.57 11.49
CA ARG A 27 -6.15 7.69 11.28
C ARG A 27 -6.50 8.49 10.02
N ILE A 28 -6.70 7.81 8.89
CA ILE A 28 -7.02 8.46 7.62
C ILE A 28 -8.35 9.22 7.71
N GLU A 29 -9.37 8.64 8.34
CA GLU A 29 -10.66 9.32 8.55
C GLU A 29 -10.50 10.61 9.36
N ARG A 30 -9.74 10.56 10.46
CA ARG A 30 -9.49 11.73 11.30
C ARG A 30 -8.72 12.82 10.56
N GLU A 31 -7.67 12.45 9.83
CA GLU A 31 -6.88 13.39 9.03
C GLU A 31 -7.73 14.03 7.92
N LEU A 32 -8.58 13.24 7.26
CA LEU A 32 -9.51 13.72 6.25
C LEU A 32 -10.51 14.71 6.85
N ALA A 33 -11.15 14.38 7.97
CA ALA A 33 -12.10 15.25 8.67
C ALA A 33 -11.47 16.62 9.01
N ALA A 34 -10.27 16.61 9.60
CA ALA A 34 -9.54 17.84 9.94
C ALA A 34 -9.19 18.68 8.70
N ASN A 35 -8.77 18.02 7.60
CA ASN A 35 -8.48 18.72 6.34
C ASN A 35 -9.73 19.35 5.72
N ILE A 36 -10.90 18.70 5.86
CA ILE A 36 -12.19 19.21 5.37
C ILE A 36 -12.65 20.40 6.20
N GLU A 37 -12.61 20.30 7.53
CA GLU A 37 -12.94 21.42 8.43
C GLU A 37 -12.09 22.64 8.09
N HIS A 38 -10.80 22.43 7.82
CA HIS A 38 -9.91 23.51 7.40
C HIS A 38 -10.28 24.08 6.01
N ALA A 39 -10.62 23.24 5.04
CA ALA A 39 -10.86 23.66 3.67
C ALA A 39 -12.26 24.25 3.41
N LEU A 40 -13.29 23.78 4.12
CA LEU A 40 -14.70 24.12 3.88
C LEU A 40 -15.31 25.04 4.96
N ALA A 41 -14.53 25.50 5.93
CA ALA A 41 -14.96 26.35 7.04
C ALA A 41 -16.15 25.73 7.82
N ASP A 42 -17.34 26.32 7.73
CA ASP A 42 -18.50 26.00 8.59
C ASP A 42 -19.25 24.70 8.22
N ARG A 43 -18.75 23.91 7.26
CA ARG A 43 -19.38 22.67 6.83
C ARG A 43 -18.84 21.51 7.65
N SER A 44 -19.72 20.84 8.41
CA SER A 44 -19.38 19.61 9.13
C SER A 44 -18.96 18.50 8.14
N PRO A 45 -17.89 17.72 8.43
CA PRO A 45 -17.46 16.59 7.60
C PRO A 45 -18.57 15.57 7.31
N ASP A 46 -19.42 15.31 8.30
CA ASP A 46 -20.54 14.36 8.20
C ASP A 46 -21.62 14.80 7.19
N ALA A 47 -21.66 16.10 6.86
CA ALA A 47 -22.53 16.64 5.83
C ALA A 47 -21.94 16.53 4.40
N VAL A 48 -20.68 16.11 4.28
CA VAL A 48 -19.92 16.11 3.02
C VAL A 48 -19.48 14.71 2.60
N PHE A 49 -19.17 13.82 3.56
CA PHE A 49 -18.68 12.47 3.28
C PHE A 49 -19.57 11.39 3.90
N ALA A 50 -19.69 10.27 3.19
CA ALA A 50 -20.32 9.05 3.69
C ALA A 50 -19.29 8.13 4.35
N ASP A 51 -19.75 7.02 4.92
CA ASP A 51 -18.89 5.97 5.49
C ASP A 51 -17.82 5.49 4.49
N PRO A 52 -16.61 5.12 4.98
CA PRO A 52 -15.53 4.65 4.11
C PRO A 52 -15.90 3.34 3.41
N ILE A 53 -15.53 3.25 2.13
CA ILE A 53 -15.54 1.98 1.40
C ILE A 53 -14.18 1.31 1.61
N THR A 54 -14.19 0.17 2.29
CA THR A 54 -12.98 -0.59 2.62
C THR A 54 -12.73 -1.72 1.61
N SER A 55 -11.47 -2.09 1.43
CA SER A 55 -11.06 -3.27 0.66
C SER A 55 -10.53 -4.38 1.58
N ALA A 56 -10.31 -5.57 1.02
CA ALA A 56 -9.60 -6.63 1.71
C ALA A 56 -8.14 -6.23 1.99
N ASP A 57 -7.54 -6.87 2.99
CA ASP A 57 -6.15 -6.63 3.41
C ASP A 57 -5.09 -7.15 2.42
N SER A 58 -5.50 -7.93 1.42
CA SER A 58 -4.66 -8.59 0.41
C SER A 58 -5.41 -8.72 -0.92
N GLY A 59 -4.69 -8.91 -2.03
CA GLY A 59 -5.29 -9.13 -3.35
C GLY A 59 -6.11 -7.94 -3.89
N PHE A 60 -5.92 -6.74 -3.32
CA PHE A 60 -6.70 -5.56 -3.70
C PHE A 60 -6.12 -4.82 -4.91
N ARG A 61 -4.92 -5.16 -5.38
CA ARG A 61 -4.34 -4.62 -6.61
C ARG A 61 -4.61 -5.56 -7.77
N ASN A 62 -5.50 -5.13 -8.66
CA ASN A 62 -5.81 -5.85 -9.90
C ASN A 62 -4.72 -5.72 -10.99
N THR A 63 -3.73 -4.86 -10.79
CA THR A 63 -2.67 -4.56 -11.75
C THR A 63 -1.34 -4.33 -11.04
N ALA A 64 -0.27 -4.83 -11.65
CA ALA A 64 1.10 -4.61 -11.25
C ALA A 64 1.94 -4.19 -12.47
N LYS A 65 2.86 -3.25 -12.26
CA LYS A 65 3.92 -2.92 -13.22
C LYS A 65 5.23 -3.37 -12.58
N MET A 66 5.94 -4.25 -13.25
CA MET A 66 7.15 -4.89 -12.72
C MET A 66 8.35 -4.58 -13.60
N ALA A 67 9.50 -4.36 -12.97
CA ALA A 67 10.79 -4.43 -13.63
C ALA A 67 11.13 -5.89 -13.92
N VAL A 68 11.76 -6.13 -15.07
CA VAL A 68 12.37 -7.42 -15.42
C VAL A 68 13.86 -7.32 -15.13
N GLY A 69 14.36 -8.20 -14.28
CA GLY A 69 15.78 -8.27 -13.92
C GLY A 69 16.31 -9.71 -13.92
N GLY A 70 17.50 -9.91 -13.36
CA GLY A 70 18.14 -11.22 -13.29
C GLY A 70 18.81 -11.62 -14.61
N THR A 71 18.77 -12.92 -14.94
CA THR A 71 19.35 -13.46 -16.17
C THR A 71 18.28 -14.17 -17.00
N VAL A 72 18.63 -14.60 -18.22
CA VAL A 72 17.73 -15.40 -19.05
C VAL A 72 17.33 -16.71 -18.37
N ASN A 73 18.23 -17.34 -17.60
CA ASN A 73 17.96 -18.62 -16.92
C ASN A 73 17.25 -18.43 -15.58
N GLU A 74 17.43 -17.27 -14.94
CA GLU A 74 16.85 -16.92 -13.64
C GLU A 74 16.29 -15.48 -13.70
N PRO A 75 15.15 -15.27 -14.38
CA PRO A 75 14.53 -13.95 -14.47
C PRO A 75 13.83 -13.61 -13.16
N THR A 76 13.74 -12.32 -12.86
CA THR A 76 12.97 -11.79 -11.73
C THR A 76 11.90 -10.82 -12.23
N LEU A 77 10.72 -10.83 -11.60
CA LEU A 77 9.61 -9.94 -11.92
C LEU A 77 9.20 -9.17 -10.66
N GLY A 78 9.59 -7.91 -10.55
CA GLY A 78 9.25 -7.13 -9.37
C GLY A 78 9.82 -5.73 -9.38
N ILE A 79 10.70 -5.43 -8.42
CA ILE A 79 11.40 -4.14 -8.29
C ILE A 79 12.90 -4.33 -8.40
N LEU A 80 13.64 -3.21 -8.46
CA LEU A 80 15.10 -3.22 -8.38
C LEU A 80 15.54 -2.71 -7.01
N ASP A 81 16.61 -3.28 -6.48
CA ASP A 81 17.29 -2.77 -5.29
C ASP A 81 18.18 -1.56 -5.61
N GLU A 82 18.91 -1.06 -4.61
CA GLU A 82 19.83 0.07 -4.76
C GLU A 82 21.02 -0.19 -5.71
N ASN A 83 21.34 -1.46 -5.97
CA ASN A 83 22.37 -1.91 -6.90
C ASN A 83 21.81 -2.28 -8.27
N PHE A 84 20.53 -1.98 -8.54
CA PHE A 84 19.80 -2.39 -9.73
C PHE A 84 19.65 -3.92 -9.89
N ALA A 85 19.84 -4.69 -8.83
CA ALA A 85 19.56 -6.12 -8.83
C ALA A 85 18.05 -6.36 -8.70
N GLY A 86 17.54 -7.36 -9.43
CA GLY A 86 16.12 -7.67 -9.44
C GLY A 86 15.66 -8.38 -8.17
N ILE A 87 14.59 -7.85 -7.57
CA ILE A 87 13.86 -8.49 -6.47
C ILE A 87 12.57 -9.04 -7.05
N ASP A 88 12.47 -10.37 -7.08
CA ASP A 88 11.26 -11.04 -7.52
C ASP A 88 10.14 -10.83 -6.49
N LEU A 89 9.01 -10.32 -6.96
CA LEU A 89 7.82 -10.05 -6.16
C LEU A 89 6.59 -10.77 -6.74
N SER A 90 6.78 -11.81 -7.58
CA SER A 90 5.69 -12.57 -8.20
C SER A 90 4.68 -13.18 -7.20
N ASP A 91 5.07 -13.35 -5.94
CA ASP A 91 4.27 -13.85 -4.81
C ASP A 91 3.85 -12.75 -3.82
N CYS A 92 3.93 -11.46 -4.20
CA CYS A 92 3.54 -10.38 -3.31
C CYS A 92 2.03 -10.41 -2.99
N PRO A 93 1.62 -10.33 -1.71
CA PRO A 93 0.23 -10.52 -1.30
C PRO A 93 -0.77 -9.45 -1.77
N LEU A 94 -0.31 -8.41 -2.47
CA LEU A 94 -1.18 -7.34 -2.93
C LEU A 94 -1.93 -7.69 -4.21
N TYR A 95 -1.43 -8.63 -5.00
CA TYR A 95 -2.00 -9.09 -6.27
C TYR A 95 -2.33 -10.59 -6.21
#